data_AF-A0A2N2LAP2-F1
#
_entry.id   AF-A0A2N2LAP2-F1
#
_cell.length_a   1.000
_cell.length_b   1.000
_cell.length_c   1.000
_cell.angle_alpha   90.00
_cell.angle_beta   90.00
_cell.angle_gamma   90.00
#
_symmetry.space_group_name_H-M   'P 1'
#
loop_
_entity.id
_entity.type
_entity.pdbx_description
1 polymer ?
#
loop_
_entity_poly.entity_id
_entity_poly.type
_entity_poly.pdbx_seq_one_letter_code
_entity_poly.pdbx_strand_id
1 'polypeptide(L)'
;MFDGGLLRHTFILILLLGIAALGAKTFVRSYSYNASEADSKITARSIALEQVKRLLLEEVGLYISSSIINKDTEINGEVHSFTQTDIQVLSAGITKTKVLAENWNGEVYSLKAEISLDERDVLQQLENLINNSKNLESIENNRNIATNALNELERLKTELEAEKDKTQQLQLQLEYSTQAGILSAREYYEQASDIASTENGDLKQAMELYKKAVAADSTYVDAWVQLGYSYLYTDNAGLARDSFQKAIAMSNGPEALQGMGQSYQEAKDYKTALSYYQKAYDITKKPEDLLRIGEIYYQLREYVKAKELYLSILKNDPSNFTAINHISLIYLSLKEYDQAISCYHQLLQMEADPANMYGSIASAYMEKGDYASAIKFYKSVTELNPGESWNWGYLSRAYANNGDYQNAINAATKQLQLSPNSSWIESFLGDCYLQLNDKANGQKYHLLGAKHGSTSSQKWCDDNNIKWK
;
A
#
# COMPACT_ATOMS: atom_id res chain seq x y z
N MET A 1 6.12 -9.05 -65.58
CA MET A 1 5.61 -8.94 -66.96
C MET A 1 4.13 -8.64 -66.83
N PHE A 2 3.72 -7.41 -67.19
CA PHE A 2 2.38 -6.80 -67.15
C PHE A 2 1.68 -6.72 -65.77
N ASP A 3 1.43 -5.58 -65.09
CA ASP A 3 1.09 -4.18 -65.40
C ASP A 3 -0.40 -3.84 -65.13
N GLY A 4 -0.65 -2.65 -64.59
CA GLY A 4 -1.95 -2.03 -64.30
C GLY A 4 -2.39 -2.15 -62.85
N GLY A 5 -2.35 -1.16 -61.97
CA GLY A 5 -2.40 0.29 -62.17
C GLY A 5 -3.63 0.85 -61.46
N LEU A 6 -3.47 1.29 -60.20
CA LEU A 6 -4.32 2.33 -59.61
C LEU A 6 -3.62 2.97 -58.40
N LEU A 7 -2.56 3.72 -58.71
CA LEU A 7 -2.14 4.85 -57.88
C LEU A 7 -3.28 5.88 -57.87
N ARG A 8 -4.11 5.86 -56.83
CA ARG A 8 -4.95 7.00 -56.49
C ARG A 8 -4.25 7.78 -55.39
N HIS A 9 -3.36 8.69 -55.81
CA HIS A 9 -2.90 9.77 -54.96
C HIS A 9 -4.12 10.56 -54.49
N THR A 10 -4.49 10.36 -53.22
CA THR A 10 -5.50 11.17 -52.55
C THR A 10 -4.74 12.11 -51.63
N PHE A 11 -4.30 13.25 -52.16
CA PHE A 11 -3.81 14.36 -51.34
C PHE A 11 -5.02 15.06 -50.73
N ILE A 12 -5.21 14.80 -49.43
CA ILE A 12 -5.53 15.75 -48.37
C ILE A 12 -6.53 16.87 -48.73
N LEU A 13 -7.75 16.71 -48.23
CA LEU A 13 -8.43 17.82 -47.55
C LEU A 13 -8.60 17.39 -46.09
N ILE A 14 -7.51 17.52 -45.32
CA ILE A 14 -7.58 17.58 -43.86
C ILE A 14 -8.31 18.89 -43.57
N LEU A 15 -9.62 18.79 -43.37
CA LEU A 15 -10.38 19.83 -42.73
C LEU A 15 -10.05 19.68 -41.23
N LEU A 16 -8.98 20.38 -40.83
CA LEU A 16 -8.62 20.69 -39.45
C LEU A 16 -9.80 21.43 -38.80
N LEU A 17 -10.84 20.69 -38.41
CA LEU A 17 -11.85 21.14 -37.48
C LEU A 17 -11.45 20.61 -36.10
N GLY A 18 -10.92 21.52 -35.30
CA GLY A 18 -10.72 21.31 -33.87
C GLY A 18 -9.37 20.71 -33.53
N ILE A 19 -8.38 21.58 -33.39
CA ILE A 19 -7.39 21.59 -32.31
C ILE A 19 -7.49 20.34 -31.41
N ALA A 20 -6.46 19.49 -31.47
CA ALA A 20 -6.13 18.56 -30.40
C ALA A 20 -6.22 19.31 -29.07
N ALA A 21 -7.26 19.01 -28.27
CA ALA A 21 -7.38 19.54 -26.93
C ALA A 21 -6.35 18.80 -26.07
N LEU A 22 -5.14 19.34 -26.03
CA LEU A 22 -4.00 18.90 -25.21
C LEU A 22 -4.21 19.24 -23.72
N GLY A 23 -5.43 19.11 -23.19
CA GLY A 23 -5.75 19.47 -21.82
C GLY A 23 -6.97 18.76 -21.26
N ALA A 24 -7.02 18.64 -19.94
CA ALA A 24 -8.12 18.02 -19.22
C ALA A 24 -9.47 18.65 -19.61
N LYS A 25 -10.47 17.82 -19.86
CA LYS A 25 -11.83 18.24 -20.19
C LYS A 25 -12.75 18.03 -18.99
N THR A 26 -13.54 19.05 -18.68
CA THR A 26 -14.51 19.00 -17.58
C THR A 26 -15.92 18.88 -18.15
N PHE A 27 -16.66 17.90 -17.63
CA PHE A 27 -18.07 17.66 -17.90
C PHE A 27 -18.87 18.06 -16.68
N VAL A 28 -19.99 18.74 -16.89
CA VAL A 28 -20.83 19.25 -15.80
C VAL A 28 -22.28 18.91 -16.09
N ARG A 29 -22.98 18.37 -15.10
CA ARG A 29 -24.41 18.06 -15.17
C ARG A 29 -25.12 18.49 -13.91
N SER A 30 -26.40 18.81 -14.10
CA SER A 30 -27.32 19.12 -13.02
C SER A 30 -28.52 18.17 -13.08
N TYR A 31 -29.05 17.81 -11.93
CA TYR A 31 -30.29 17.02 -11.80
C TYR A 31 -31.12 17.58 -10.65
N SER A 32 -32.44 17.49 -10.78
CA SER A 32 -33.40 17.84 -9.73
C SER A 32 -34.30 16.65 -9.47
N TYR A 33 -34.27 16.14 -8.25
CA TYR A 33 -35.09 15.04 -7.77
C TYR A 33 -36.30 15.57 -7.00
N ASN A 34 -37.50 15.11 -7.35
CA ASN A 34 -38.72 15.41 -6.61
C ASN A 34 -38.96 14.31 -5.56
N ALA A 35 -38.81 14.68 -4.30
CA ALA A 35 -38.97 13.80 -3.16
C ALA A 35 -40.43 13.46 -2.89
N SER A 36 -40.65 12.23 -2.43
CA SER A 36 -41.94 11.80 -1.86
C SER A 36 -41.99 12.02 -0.35
N GLU A 37 -43.14 11.74 0.27
CA GLU A 37 -43.26 11.69 1.74
C GLU A 37 -42.38 10.61 2.38
N ALA A 38 -41.97 9.59 1.62
CA ALA A 38 -41.06 8.55 2.10
C ALA A 38 -39.58 9.00 2.08
N ASP A 39 -39.27 10.11 1.41
CA ASP A 39 -37.90 10.59 1.25
C ASP A 39 -37.44 11.48 2.41
N SER A 40 -36.24 11.19 2.89
CA SER A 40 -35.49 12.13 3.72
C SER A 40 -34.58 12.99 2.84
N LYS A 41 -34.03 14.07 3.41
CA LYS A 41 -32.97 14.85 2.73
C LYS A 41 -31.80 13.97 2.27
N ILE A 42 -31.47 12.92 3.04
CA ILE A 42 -30.34 12.03 2.75
C ILE A 42 -30.67 11.12 1.56
N THR A 43 -31.86 10.50 1.54
CA THR A 43 -32.27 9.62 0.44
C THR A 43 -32.45 10.40 -0.85
N ALA A 44 -33.09 11.57 -0.79
CA ALA A 44 -33.25 12.48 -1.93
C ALA A 44 -31.90 12.93 -2.51
N ARG A 45 -30.91 13.16 -1.64
CA ARG A 45 -29.54 13.50 -2.04
C ARG A 45 -28.85 12.34 -2.75
N SER A 46 -28.86 11.15 -2.17
CA SER A 46 -28.19 9.98 -2.75
C SER A 46 -28.80 9.60 -4.11
N ILE A 47 -30.13 9.66 -4.25
CA ILE A 47 -30.81 9.45 -5.54
C ILE A 47 -30.39 10.51 -6.56
N ALA A 48 -30.45 11.80 -6.19
CA ALA A 48 -30.05 12.88 -7.09
C ALA A 48 -28.58 12.77 -7.52
N LEU A 49 -27.68 12.38 -6.60
CA LEU A 49 -26.27 12.19 -6.90
C LEU A 49 -26.04 11.06 -7.89
N GLU A 50 -26.64 9.89 -7.67
CA GLU A 50 -26.48 8.74 -8.57
C GLU A 50 -27.01 9.04 -9.98
N GLN A 51 -28.11 9.78 -10.09
CA GLN A 51 -28.64 10.22 -11.39
C GLN A 51 -27.69 11.20 -12.09
N VAL A 52 -27.11 12.17 -11.37
CA VAL A 52 -26.08 13.06 -11.95
C VAL A 52 -24.85 12.29 -12.39
N LYS A 53 -24.36 11.35 -11.57
CA LYS A 53 -23.22 10.49 -11.92
C LYS A 53 -23.51 9.73 -13.20
N ARG A 54 -24.67 9.11 -13.33
CA ARG A 54 -25.08 8.41 -14.55
C ARG A 54 -25.04 9.32 -15.79
N LEU A 55 -25.61 10.52 -15.70
CA LEU A 55 -25.59 11.49 -16.81
C LEU A 55 -24.17 11.92 -17.19
N LEU A 56 -23.28 12.07 -16.20
CA LEU A 56 -21.88 12.39 -16.43
C LEU A 56 -21.16 11.21 -17.08
N LEU A 57 -21.29 10.00 -16.55
CA LEU A 57 -20.65 8.79 -17.07
C LEU A 57 -21.12 8.44 -18.48
N GLU A 58 -22.39 8.67 -18.81
CA GLU A 58 -22.91 8.51 -20.17
C GLU A 58 -22.19 9.44 -21.16
N GLU A 59 -21.99 10.71 -20.79
CA GLU A 59 -21.28 11.67 -21.62
C GLU A 59 -19.78 11.36 -21.72
N VAL A 60 -19.16 11.01 -20.59
CA VAL A 60 -17.74 10.64 -20.52
C VAL A 60 -17.45 9.41 -21.36
N GLY A 61 -18.27 8.36 -21.24
CA GLY A 61 -18.08 7.12 -21.98
C GLY A 61 -18.20 7.32 -23.49
N LEU A 62 -19.15 8.16 -23.93
CA LEU A 62 -19.27 8.57 -25.33
C LEU A 62 -18.03 9.32 -25.82
N TYR A 63 -17.48 10.23 -25.00
CA TYR A 63 -16.27 10.97 -25.35
C TYR A 63 -15.06 10.05 -25.51
N ILE A 64 -14.79 9.17 -24.55
CA ILE A 64 -13.68 8.21 -24.60
C ILE A 64 -13.82 7.29 -25.81
N SER A 65 -15.02 6.74 -26.05
CA SER A 65 -15.31 5.92 -27.23
C SER A 65 -15.04 6.66 -28.54
N SER A 66 -15.39 7.95 -28.63
CA SER A 66 -15.15 8.74 -29.83
C SER A 66 -13.67 8.93 -30.16
N SER A 67 -12.80 8.91 -29.14
CA SER A 67 -11.35 8.96 -29.33
C SER A 67 -10.78 7.58 -29.69
N ILE A 68 -11.26 6.52 -29.04
CA ILE A 68 -10.97 5.13 -29.39
C ILE A 68 -11.84 4.73 -30.57
N ILE A 69 -11.63 5.32 -31.74
CA ILE A 69 -12.43 5.07 -32.96
C ILE A 69 -12.43 3.56 -33.28
N ASN A 70 -13.50 2.83 -32.89
CA ASN A 70 -13.76 1.39 -33.11
C ASN A 70 -12.48 0.55 -33.32
N LYS A 71 -11.49 0.78 -32.46
CA LYS A 71 -10.16 0.21 -32.64
C LYS A 71 -10.12 -1.05 -31.82
N ASP A 72 -10.20 -2.16 -32.54
CA ASP A 72 -9.79 -3.47 -32.08
C ASP A 72 -8.38 -3.35 -31.50
N THR A 73 -8.27 -3.45 -30.18
CA THR A 73 -7.00 -3.31 -29.47
C THR A 73 -6.46 -4.70 -29.19
N GLU A 74 -5.29 -5.02 -29.73
CA GLU A 74 -4.60 -6.29 -29.48
C GLU A 74 -3.86 -6.21 -28.14
N ILE A 75 -4.33 -6.97 -27.15
CA ILE A 75 -3.76 -7.05 -25.80
C ILE A 75 -3.40 -8.50 -25.56
N ASN A 76 -2.12 -8.80 -25.31
CA ASN A 76 -1.61 -10.16 -25.10
C ASN A 76 -1.94 -11.15 -26.25
N GLY A 77 -2.14 -10.65 -27.48
CA GLY A 77 -2.51 -11.45 -28.66
C GLY A 77 -4.01 -11.70 -28.83
N GLU A 78 -4.86 -11.15 -27.96
CA GLU A 78 -6.32 -11.15 -28.08
C GLU A 78 -6.83 -9.78 -28.50
N VAL A 79 -7.82 -9.77 -29.40
CA VAL A 79 -8.43 -8.54 -29.92
C VAL A 79 -9.63 -8.16 -29.03
N HIS A 80 -9.57 -6.98 -28.42
CA HIS A 80 -10.66 -6.41 -27.63
C HIS A 80 -11.34 -5.25 -28.37
N SER A 81 -12.66 -5.32 -28.48
CA SER A 81 -13.52 -4.23 -28.98
C SER A 81 -14.34 -3.66 -27.81
N PHE A 82 -14.40 -2.34 -27.68
CA PHE A 82 -15.10 -1.68 -26.56
C PHE A 82 -16.53 -1.27 -26.91
N THR A 83 -17.50 -1.64 -26.06
CA THR A 83 -18.87 -1.12 -26.16
C THR A 83 -19.08 0.11 -25.27
N GLN A 84 -20.16 0.86 -25.49
CA GLN A 84 -20.49 2.02 -24.66
C GLN A 84 -20.65 1.65 -23.17
N THR A 85 -21.22 0.48 -22.87
CA THR A 85 -21.41 0.01 -21.50
C THR A 85 -20.09 -0.33 -20.82
N ASP A 86 -19.16 -0.98 -21.53
CA ASP A 86 -17.83 -1.31 -20.98
C ASP A 86 -17.05 -0.03 -20.66
N ILE A 87 -17.11 0.97 -21.56
CA ILE A 87 -16.44 2.25 -21.35
C ILE A 87 -17.07 3.03 -20.18
N GLN A 88 -18.40 2.93 -19.97
CA GLN A 88 -19.05 3.51 -18.80
C GLN A 88 -18.61 2.85 -17.49
N VAL A 89 -18.56 1.52 -17.46
CA VAL A 89 -18.08 0.76 -16.28
C VAL A 89 -16.65 1.17 -15.94
N LEU A 90 -15.78 1.19 -16.95
CA LEU A 90 -14.39 1.53 -16.75
C LEU A 90 -14.18 3.01 -16.37
N SER A 91 -14.94 3.93 -16.98
CA SER A 91 -14.87 5.35 -16.60
C SER A 91 -15.39 5.59 -15.18
N ALA A 92 -16.38 4.82 -14.70
CA ALA A 92 -16.82 4.87 -13.30
C ALA A 92 -15.71 4.48 -12.32
N GLY A 93 -14.82 3.56 -12.70
CA GLY A 93 -13.68 3.16 -11.87
C GLY A 93 -12.53 4.18 -11.83
N ILE A 94 -12.44 5.06 -12.84
CA ILE A 94 -11.30 5.99 -13.01
C ILE A 94 -11.68 7.42 -12.65
N THR A 95 -12.96 7.80 -12.80
CA THR A 95 -13.37 9.20 -12.70
C THR A 95 -13.92 9.57 -11.34
N LYS A 96 -13.35 10.62 -10.76
CA LYS A 96 -13.88 11.23 -9.55
C LYS A 96 -14.98 12.22 -9.89
N THR A 97 -16.14 12.04 -9.25
CA THR A 97 -17.25 13.00 -9.33
C THR A 97 -17.13 14.02 -8.20
N LYS A 98 -17.15 15.30 -8.55
CA LYS A 98 -17.10 16.41 -7.59
C LYS A 98 -18.42 17.17 -7.58
N VAL A 99 -19.08 17.19 -6.42
CA VAL A 99 -20.29 18.00 -6.23
C VAL A 99 -19.91 19.49 -6.19
N LEU A 100 -20.51 20.27 -7.09
CA LEU A 100 -20.28 21.71 -7.22
C LEU A 100 -21.29 22.54 -6.43
N ALA A 101 -22.55 22.12 -6.44
CA ALA A 101 -23.63 22.78 -5.72
C ALA A 101 -24.73 21.77 -5.42
N GLU A 102 -25.33 21.89 -4.23
CA GLU A 102 -26.51 21.13 -3.85
C GLU A 102 -27.46 22.01 -3.03
N ASN A 103 -28.77 21.78 -3.18
CA ASN A 103 -29.80 22.49 -2.44
C ASN A 103 -31.01 21.58 -2.15
N TRP A 104 -31.65 21.80 -1.01
CA TRP A 104 -32.84 21.08 -0.58
C TRP A 104 -33.85 22.05 0.00
N ASN A 105 -35.07 22.07 -0.53
CA ASN A 105 -36.15 22.96 -0.06
C ASN A 105 -37.27 22.24 0.70
N GLY A 106 -37.15 20.92 0.94
CA GLY A 106 -38.20 20.11 1.57
C GLY A 106 -38.97 19.22 0.60
N GLU A 107 -38.96 19.54 -0.70
CA GLU A 107 -39.69 18.80 -1.75
C GLU A 107 -38.78 18.43 -2.94
N VAL A 108 -37.82 19.29 -3.27
CA VAL A 108 -36.94 19.14 -4.43
C VAL A 108 -35.49 19.21 -3.99
N TYR A 109 -34.74 18.17 -4.37
CA TYR A 109 -33.29 18.11 -4.19
C TYR A 109 -32.59 18.40 -5.51
N SER A 110 -31.86 19.50 -5.57
CA SER A 110 -31.13 19.90 -6.78
C SER A 110 -29.63 19.69 -6.56
N LEU A 111 -28.98 19.00 -7.48
CA LEU A 111 -27.55 18.69 -7.42
C LEU A 111 -26.87 19.02 -8.74
N LYS A 112 -25.69 19.62 -8.67
CA LYS A 112 -24.80 19.89 -9.79
C LYS A 112 -23.43 19.31 -9.49
N ALA A 113 -22.90 18.47 -10.38
CA ALA A 113 -21.59 17.87 -10.22
C ALA A 113 -20.77 17.93 -11.51
N GLU A 114 -19.46 17.76 -11.34
CA GLU A 114 -18.48 17.74 -12.41
C GLU A 114 -17.61 16.48 -12.38
N ILE A 115 -17.18 16.04 -13.55
CA ILE A 115 -16.07 15.11 -13.74
C ILE A 115 -15.04 15.80 -14.61
N SER A 116 -13.77 15.71 -14.23
CA SER A 116 -12.65 16.19 -15.05
C SER A 116 -11.79 15.02 -15.50
N LEU A 117 -11.40 15.02 -16.77
CA LEU A 117 -10.72 13.92 -17.43
C LEU A 117 -9.50 14.39 -18.19
N ASP A 118 -8.33 13.82 -17.89
CA ASP A 118 -7.19 13.79 -18.79
C ASP A 118 -7.25 12.50 -19.60
N GLU A 119 -7.48 12.62 -20.90
CA GLU A 119 -7.70 11.50 -21.79
C GLU A 119 -6.53 10.51 -21.81
N ARG A 120 -5.28 10.97 -21.67
CA ARG A 120 -4.10 10.08 -21.74
C ARG A 120 -3.98 9.21 -20.49
N ASP A 121 -4.16 9.83 -19.34
CA ASP A 121 -4.14 9.14 -18.06
C ASP A 121 -5.28 8.12 -17.99
N VAL A 122 -6.46 8.53 -18.43
CA VAL A 122 -7.63 7.64 -18.50
C VAL A 122 -7.36 6.45 -19.40
N LEU A 123 -6.85 6.64 -20.63
CA LEU A 123 -6.51 5.53 -21.53
C LEU A 123 -5.49 4.57 -20.91
N GLN A 124 -4.45 5.07 -20.25
CA GLN A 124 -3.47 4.24 -19.57
C GLN A 124 -4.09 3.45 -18.40
N GLN A 125 -4.97 4.07 -17.62
CA GLN A 125 -5.67 3.39 -16.53
C GLN A 125 -6.70 2.38 -17.05
N LEU A 126 -7.34 2.66 -18.18
CA LEU A 126 -8.22 1.73 -18.87
C LEU A 126 -7.46 0.46 -19.27
N GLU A 127 -6.29 0.60 -19.91
CA GLU A 127 -5.42 -0.53 -20.26
C GLU A 127 -5.05 -1.37 -19.03
N ASN A 128 -4.67 -0.71 -17.93
CA ASN A 128 -4.33 -1.39 -16.69
C ASN A 128 -5.53 -2.14 -16.06
N LEU A 129 -6.73 -1.55 -16.11
CA LEU A 129 -7.95 -2.18 -15.60
C LEU A 129 -8.35 -3.39 -16.44
N ILE A 130 -8.25 -3.32 -17.76
CA ILE A 130 -8.55 -4.44 -18.67
C ILE A 130 -7.65 -5.63 -18.37
N ASN A 131 -6.37 -5.37 -18.10
CA ASN A 131 -5.42 -6.41 -17.72
C ASN A 131 -5.71 -7.04 -16.36
N ASN A 132 -6.67 -6.51 -15.60
CA ASN A 132 -7.06 -7.00 -14.28
C ASN A 132 -8.56 -7.30 -14.21
N SER A 133 -8.95 -8.47 -14.74
CA SER A 133 -10.34 -8.93 -14.83
C SER A 133 -11.12 -8.90 -13.50
N LYS A 134 -10.44 -9.10 -12.35
CA LYS A 134 -11.08 -9.04 -11.02
C LYS A 134 -11.51 -7.64 -10.62
N ASN A 135 -10.78 -6.61 -11.06
CA ASN A 135 -11.14 -5.22 -10.77
C ASN A 135 -12.39 -4.81 -11.56
N LEU A 136 -12.48 -5.24 -12.83
CA LEU A 136 -13.64 -5.02 -13.69
C LEU A 136 -14.92 -5.62 -13.11
N GLU A 137 -14.85 -6.88 -12.66
CA GLU A 137 -16.00 -7.58 -12.06
C GLU A 137 -16.52 -6.86 -10.80
N SER A 138 -15.62 -6.38 -9.93
CA SER A 138 -16.00 -5.62 -8.73
C SER A 138 -16.68 -4.29 -9.07
N ILE A 139 -16.14 -3.53 -10.03
CA ILE A 139 -16.73 -2.25 -10.47
C ILE A 139 -18.11 -2.50 -11.09
N GLU A 140 -18.24 -3.52 -11.94
CA GLU A 140 -19.51 -3.87 -12.57
C GLU A 140 -20.55 -4.32 -11.54
N ASN A 141 -20.16 -5.16 -10.57
CA ASN A 141 -21.04 -5.59 -9.49
C ASN A 141 -21.53 -4.40 -8.66
N ASN A 142 -20.63 -3.49 -8.28
CA ASN A 142 -21.00 -2.28 -7.53
C ASN A 142 -21.98 -1.39 -8.30
N ARG A 143 -21.74 -1.19 -9.61
CA ARG A 143 -22.66 -0.46 -10.49
C ARG A 143 -24.03 -1.13 -10.59
N ASN A 144 -24.05 -2.46 -10.75
CA ASN A 144 -25.28 -3.24 -10.89
C ASN A 144 -26.13 -3.16 -9.62
N ILE A 145 -25.53 -3.29 -8.44
CA ILE A 145 -26.25 -3.15 -7.18
C ILE A 145 -26.80 -1.73 -7.01
N ALA A 146 -26.06 -0.68 -7.40
CA ALA A 146 -26.56 0.70 -7.34
C ALA A 146 -27.74 0.93 -8.29
N THR A 147 -27.64 0.41 -9.51
CA THR A 147 -28.70 0.48 -10.52
C THR A 147 -29.95 -0.26 -10.07
N ASN A 148 -29.79 -1.47 -9.51
CA ASN A 148 -30.91 -2.26 -9.00
C ASN A 148 -31.61 -1.56 -7.83
N ALA A 149 -30.84 -0.99 -6.88
CA ALA A 149 -31.40 -0.24 -5.78
C ALA A 149 -32.19 0.99 -6.26
N LEU A 150 -31.69 1.72 -7.27
CA LEU A 150 -32.40 2.85 -7.87
C LEU A 150 -33.71 2.44 -8.55
N ASN A 151 -33.68 1.39 -9.37
CA ASN A 151 -34.88 0.89 -10.05
C ASN A 151 -35.93 0.42 -9.03
N GLU A 152 -35.47 -0.24 -7.96
CA GLU A 152 -36.35 -0.72 -6.89
C GLU A 152 -36.94 0.43 -6.08
N LEU A 153 -36.18 1.51 -5.84
CA LEU A 153 -36.71 2.73 -5.23
C LEU A 153 -37.82 3.36 -6.08
N GLU A 154 -37.67 3.42 -7.41
CA GLU A 154 -38.72 3.91 -8.30
C GLU A 154 -39.98 3.05 -8.25
N ARG A 155 -39.82 1.72 -8.23
CA ARG A 155 -40.93 0.77 -8.07
C ARG A 155 -41.64 0.96 -6.74
N LEU A 156 -40.89 0.90 -5.64
CA LEU A 156 -41.41 1.02 -4.27
C LEU A 156 -42.09 2.36 -4.04
N LYS A 157 -41.56 3.45 -4.61
CA LYS A 157 -42.19 4.78 -4.56
C LYS A 157 -43.59 4.75 -5.18
N THR A 158 -43.71 4.16 -6.38
CA THR A 158 -44.99 4.05 -7.09
C THR A 158 -45.99 3.19 -6.30
N GLU A 159 -45.53 2.10 -5.70
CA GLU A 159 -46.37 1.22 -4.87
C GLU A 159 -46.82 1.90 -3.58
N LEU A 160 -45.93 2.64 -2.92
CA LEU A 160 -46.23 3.35 -1.67
C LEU A 160 -47.24 4.48 -1.88
N GLU A 161 -47.22 5.16 -3.03
CA GLU A 161 -48.23 6.16 -3.42
C GLU A 161 -49.61 5.53 -3.72
N ALA A 162 -49.64 4.29 -4.21
CA ALA A 162 -50.86 3.58 -4.56
C ALA A 162 -51.48 2.81 -3.37
N GLU A 163 -50.67 2.41 -2.39
CA GLU A 163 -51.08 1.58 -1.26
C GLU A 163 -51.90 2.37 -0.25
N LYS A 164 -52.98 1.76 0.25
CA LYS A 164 -53.92 2.37 1.21
C LYS A 164 -53.90 1.68 2.56
N ASP A 165 -53.44 0.43 2.62
CA ASP A 165 -53.30 -0.30 3.86
C ASP A 165 -52.06 0.18 4.64
N LYS A 166 -52.28 0.64 5.88
CA LYS A 166 -51.20 1.22 6.70
C LYS A 166 -50.12 0.22 7.08
N THR A 167 -50.45 -1.07 7.20
CA THR A 167 -49.46 -2.09 7.55
C THR A 167 -48.58 -2.40 6.33
N GLN A 168 -49.17 -2.48 5.15
CA GLN A 168 -48.43 -2.65 3.89
C GLN A 168 -47.60 -1.41 3.55
N GLN A 169 -48.11 -0.20 3.78
CA GLN A 169 -47.33 1.04 3.66
C GLN A 169 -46.08 1.02 4.54
N LEU A 170 -46.20 0.57 5.80
CA LEU A 170 -45.04 0.49 6.70
C LEU A 170 -44.00 -0.52 6.21
N GLN A 171 -44.45 -1.66 5.65
CA GLN A 171 -43.54 -2.64 5.07
C GLN A 171 -42.81 -2.08 3.85
N LEU A 172 -43.56 -1.48 2.90
CA LEU A 172 -42.99 -0.84 1.72
C LEU A 172 -42.03 0.28 2.10
N GLN A 173 -42.30 1.04 3.18
CA GLN A 173 -41.41 2.08 3.68
C GLN A 173 -40.10 1.51 4.26
N LEU A 174 -40.14 0.35 4.93
CA LEU A 174 -38.94 -0.34 5.41
C LEU A 174 -38.08 -0.86 4.24
N GLU A 175 -38.73 -1.44 3.22
CA GLU A 175 -38.06 -1.88 1.99
C GLU A 175 -37.44 -0.69 1.25
N TYR A 176 -38.17 0.43 1.14
CA TYR A 176 -37.68 1.67 0.55
C TYR A 176 -36.46 2.21 1.29
N SER A 177 -36.54 2.29 2.63
CA SER A 177 -35.43 2.72 3.47
C SER A 177 -34.20 1.82 3.34
N THR A 178 -34.40 0.52 3.10
CA THR A 178 -33.31 -0.45 2.91
C THR A 178 -32.59 -0.18 1.58
N GLN A 179 -33.34 -0.01 0.49
CA GLN A 179 -32.75 0.29 -0.83
C GLN A 179 -32.04 1.65 -0.84
N ALA A 180 -32.60 2.65 -0.16
CA ALA A 180 -31.95 3.94 -0.03
C ALA A 180 -30.66 3.86 0.81
N GLY A 181 -30.66 3.01 1.85
CA GLY A 181 -29.48 2.73 2.68
C GLY A 181 -28.30 2.19 1.87
N ILE A 182 -28.56 1.31 0.89
CA ILE A 182 -27.53 0.79 -0.03
C ILE A 182 -26.84 1.92 -0.80
N LEU A 183 -27.60 2.89 -1.32
CA LEU A 183 -27.04 4.03 -2.06
C LEU A 183 -26.24 4.97 -1.14
N SER A 184 -26.79 5.30 0.03
CA SER A 184 -26.09 6.13 1.00
C SER A 184 -24.81 5.46 1.52
N ALA A 185 -24.81 4.14 1.68
CA ALA A 185 -23.63 3.39 2.10
C ALA A 185 -22.49 3.48 1.08
N ARG A 186 -22.81 3.33 -0.21
CA ARG A 186 -21.85 3.54 -1.30
C ARG A 186 -21.26 4.93 -1.29
N GLU A 187 -22.12 5.93 -1.17
CA GLU A 187 -21.68 7.31 -1.14
C GLU A 187 -20.72 7.58 0.04
N TYR A 188 -21.06 7.11 1.24
CA TYR A 188 -20.17 7.26 2.39
C TYR A 188 -18.84 6.54 2.19
N TYR A 189 -18.86 5.35 1.59
CA TYR A 189 -17.65 4.58 1.27
C TYR A 189 -16.76 5.30 0.25
N GLU A 190 -17.34 5.84 -0.82
CA GLU A 190 -16.60 6.59 -1.84
C GLU A 190 -15.94 7.83 -1.23
N GLN A 191 -16.69 8.61 -0.45
CA GLN A 191 -16.14 9.78 0.25
C GLN A 191 -15.03 9.40 1.24
N ALA A 192 -15.19 8.28 1.95
CA ALA A 192 -14.17 7.76 2.86
C ALA A 192 -12.90 7.36 2.11
N SER A 193 -13.03 6.64 1.01
CA SER A 193 -11.92 6.18 0.15
C SER A 193 -11.17 7.37 -0.46
N ASP A 194 -11.92 8.38 -0.89
CA ASP A 194 -11.40 9.64 -1.40
C ASP A 194 -10.57 10.40 -0.36
N ILE A 195 -11.00 10.43 0.90
CA ILE A 195 -10.25 11.10 1.97
C ILE A 195 -9.01 10.29 2.32
N ALA A 196 -9.15 8.96 2.46
CA ALA A 196 -8.07 8.06 2.84
C ALA A 196 -6.91 8.04 1.82
N SER A 197 -7.20 8.32 0.54
CA SER A 197 -6.20 8.32 -0.54
C SER A 197 -5.40 9.62 -0.67
N THR A 198 -5.76 10.70 0.04
CA THR A 198 -5.01 11.96 -0.03
C THR A 198 -3.71 11.91 0.79
N GLU A 199 -2.64 12.59 0.35
CA GLU A 199 -1.32 12.59 1.01
C GLU A 199 -1.36 13.04 2.48
N ASN A 200 -2.38 13.82 2.88
CA ASN A 200 -2.65 14.25 4.25
C ASN A 200 -3.99 13.71 4.78
N GLY A 201 -4.44 12.57 4.26
CA GLY A 201 -5.75 12.01 4.53
C GLY A 201 -6.01 11.85 6.02
N ASP A 202 -7.07 12.52 6.51
CA ASP A 202 -7.51 12.35 7.89
C ASP A 202 -8.20 10.98 8.02
N LEU A 203 -7.40 9.98 8.39
CA LEU A 203 -7.86 8.61 8.62
C LEU A 203 -9.02 8.55 9.62
N LYS A 204 -9.12 9.50 10.55
CA LYS A 204 -10.25 9.56 11.49
C LYS A 204 -11.52 9.98 10.76
N GLN A 205 -11.43 10.98 9.87
CA GLN A 205 -12.57 11.41 9.07
C GLN A 205 -13.05 10.29 8.13
N ALA A 206 -12.12 9.61 7.45
CA ALA A 206 -12.45 8.46 6.61
C ALA A 206 -13.11 7.33 7.42
N MET A 207 -12.57 7.02 8.61
CA MET A 207 -13.15 6.02 9.52
C MET A 207 -14.58 6.37 9.94
N GLU A 208 -14.90 7.63 10.24
CA GLU A 208 -16.27 8.05 10.58
C GLU A 208 -17.24 7.87 9.40
N LEU A 209 -16.78 8.07 8.17
CA LEU A 209 -17.57 7.80 6.97
C LEU A 209 -17.75 6.29 6.73
N TYR A 210 -16.72 5.47 6.93
CA TYR A 210 -16.89 4.01 6.88
C TYR A 210 -17.89 3.50 7.94
N LYS A 211 -17.90 4.08 9.14
CA LYS A 211 -18.93 3.78 10.16
C LYS A 211 -20.33 4.13 9.68
N LYS A 212 -20.51 5.27 9.03
CA LYS A 212 -21.80 5.65 8.43
C LYS A 212 -22.19 4.72 7.29
N ALA A 213 -21.23 4.27 6.49
CA ALA A 213 -21.46 3.33 5.40
C ALA A 213 -22.04 2.01 5.94
N VAL A 214 -21.38 1.38 6.91
CA VAL A 214 -21.86 0.11 7.50
C VAL A 214 -23.13 0.26 8.36
N ALA A 215 -23.44 1.46 8.81
CA ALA A 215 -24.70 1.76 9.49
C ALA A 215 -25.86 1.93 8.50
N ALA A 216 -25.59 2.47 7.31
CA ALA A 216 -26.57 2.62 6.23
C ALA A 216 -26.84 1.30 5.51
N ASP A 217 -25.81 0.49 5.31
CA ASP A 217 -25.92 -0.88 4.81
C ASP A 217 -24.96 -1.80 5.57
N SER A 218 -25.52 -2.58 6.49
CA SER A 218 -24.75 -3.55 7.28
C SER A 218 -24.17 -4.69 6.45
N THR A 219 -24.65 -4.89 5.21
CA THR A 219 -24.19 -5.93 4.29
C THR A 219 -23.03 -5.50 3.40
N TYR A 220 -22.61 -4.23 3.49
CA TYR A 220 -21.55 -3.70 2.63
C TYR A 220 -20.16 -4.17 3.06
N VAL A 221 -19.72 -5.28 2.47
CA VAL A 221 -18.47 -5.99 2.81
C VAL A 221 -17.24 -5.08 2.74
N ASP A 222 -17.07 -4.34 1.66
CA ASP A 222 -15.90 -3.49 1.44
C ASP A 222 -15.77 -2.40 2.53
N ALA A 223 -16.89 -1.82 2.95
CA ALA A 223 -16.91 -0.84 4.04
C ALA A 223 -16.46 -1.45 5.38
N TRP A 224 -16.85 -2.70 5.67
CA TRP A 224 -16.37 -3.41 6.87
C TRP A 224 -14.87 -3.72 6.80
N VAL A 225 -14.36 -4.10 5.62
CA VAL A 225 -12.93 -4.33 5.40
C VAL A 225 -12.13 -3.05 5.64
N GLN A 226 -12.52 -1.94 4.99
CA GLN A 226 -11.81 -0.66 5.15
C GLN A 226 -11.93 -0.09 6.56
N LEU A 227 -13.07 -0.29 7.23
CA LEU A 227 -13.24 0.04 8.65
C LEU A 227 -12.28 -0.78 9.52
N GLY A 228 -12.11 -2.08 9.23
CA GLY A 228 -11.16 -2.94 9.91
C GLY A 228 -9.71 -2.45 9.79
N TYR A 229 -9.28 -2.10 8.57
CA TYR A 229 -7.96 -1.51 8.35
C TYR A 229 -7.79 -0.15 9.03
N SER A 230 -8.82 0.71 8.99
CA SER A 230 -8.81 1.99 9.71
C SER A 230 -8.62 1.81 11.21
N TYR A 231 -9.20 0.77 11.80
CA TYR A 231 -8.96 0.42 13.19
C TYR A 231 -7.54 -0.11 13.45
N LEU A 232 -6.95 -0.89 12.54
CA LEU A 232 -5.54 -1.31 12.67
C LEU A 232 -4.58 -0.10 12.69
N TYR A 233 -4.74 0.83 11.73
CA TYR A 233 -3.89 2.03 11.66
C TYR A 233 -4.04 2.97 12.86
N THR A 234 -5.15 2.86 13.60
CA THR A 234 -5.40 3.64 14.82
C THR A 234 -5.15 2.84 16.11
N ASP A 235 -4.45 1.71 16.01
CA ASP A 235 -4.07 0.82 17.13
C ASP A 235 -5.26 0.23 17.91
N ASN A 236 -6.38 0.01 17.22
CA ASN A 236 -7.61 -0.58 17.77
C ASN A 236 -7.82 -2.02 17.25
N ALA A 237 -6.84 -2.90 17.49
CA ALA A 237 -6.83 -4.28 16.97
C ALA A 237 -8.04 -5.14 17.35
N GLY A 238 -8.73 -4.85 18.45
CA GLY A 238 -10.00 -5.52 18.81
C GLY A 238 -11.12 -5.20 17.82
N LEU A 239 -11.39 -3.90 17.63
CA LEU A 239 -12.42 -3.41 16.71
C LEU A 239 -12.10 -3.73 15.25
N ALA A 240 -10.81 -3.78 14.90
CA ALA A 240 -10.36 -4.25 13.60
C ALA A 240 -10.84 -5.69 13.33
N ARG A 241 -10.57 -6.60 14.27
CA ARG A 241 -10.98 -8.01 14.15
C ARG A 241 -12.48 -8.18 14.12
N ASP A 242 -13.22 -7.42 14.91
CA ASP A 242 -14.70 -7.44 14.87
C ASP A 242 -15.23 -7.02 13.49
N SER A 243 -14.62 -6.01 12.88
CA SER A 243 -15.00 -5.50 11.56
C SER A 243 -14.67 -6.52 10.46
N PHE A 244 -13.47 -7.10 10.47
CA PHE A 244 -13.11 -8.17 9.53
C PHE A 244 -13.96 -9.42 9.72
N GLN A 245 -14.31 -9.77 10.96
CA GLN A 245 -15.16 -10.91 11.26
C GLN A 245 -16.57 -10.74 10.68
N LYS A 246 -17.12 -9.52 10.72
CA LYS A 246 -18.38 -9.18 10.04
C LYS A 246 -18.23 -9.34 8.53
N ALA A 247 -17.18 -8.78 7.93
CA ALA A 247 -16.89 -8.95 6.51
C ALA A 247 -16.86 -10.44 6.10
N ILE A 248 -16.08 -11.26 6.80
CA ILE A 248 -15.94 -12.71 6.58
C ILE A 248 -17.27 -13.46 6.69
N ALA A 249 -18.13 -13.06 7.63
CA ALA A 249 -19.42 -13.72 7.84
C ALA A 249 -20.41 -13.51 6.69
N MET A 250 -20.28 -12.40 5.95
CA MET A 250 -21.14 -12.08 4.80
C MET A 250 -20.56 -12.61 3.50
N SER A 251 -19.25 -12.46 3.33
CA SER A 251 -18.50 -13.01 2.21
C SER A 251 -17.12 -13.41 2.70
N ASN A 252 -16.67 -14.61 2.31
CA ASN A 252 -15.32 -15.05 2.61
C ASN A 252 -14.29 -14.33 1.71
N GLY A 253 -14.14 -13.02 1.93
CA GLY A 253 -13.26 -12.16 1.15
C GLY A 253 -11.79 -12.34 1.55
N PRO A 254 -10.87 -12.51 0.58
CA PRO A 254 -9.44 -12.64 0.88
C PRO A 254 -8.87 -11.41 1.58
N GLU A 255 -9.35 -10.20 1.28
CA GLU A 255 -8.88 -8.97 1.94
C GLU A 255 -9.20 -8.95 3.44
N ALA A 256 -10.38 -9.44 3.83
CA ALA A 256 -10.77 -9.52 5.24
C ALA A 256 -9.95 -10.56 6.01
N LEU A 257 -9.66 -11.70 5.38
CA LEU A 257 -8.77 -12.73 5.93
C LEU A 257 -7.34 -12.21 6.09
N GLN A 258 -6.83 -11.47 5.11
CA GLN A 258 -5.52 -10.79 5.22
C GLN A 258 -5.51 -9.78 6.36
N GLY A 259 -6.58 -9.01 6.54
CA GLY A 259 -6.76 -8.07 7.64
C GLY A 259 -6.74 -8.76 9.01
N MET A 260 -7.42 -9.90 9.14
CA MET A 260 -7.33 -10.76 10.33
C MET A 260 -5.89 -11.24 10.57
N GLY A 261 -5.22 -11.73 9.52
CA GLY A 261 -3.82 -12.16 9.59
C GLY A 261 -2.91 -11.05 10.11
N GLN A 262 -3.08 -9.83 9.58
CA GLN A 262 -2.29 -8.66 9.98
C GLN A 262 -2.54 -8.28 11.43
N SER A 263 -3.81 -8.27 11.87
CA SER A 263 -4.14 -7.97 13.26
C SER A 263 -3.47 -8.92 14.25
N TYR A 264 -3.46 -10.22 13.94
CA TYR A 264 -2.77 -11.21 14.79
C TYR A 264 -1.25 -11.12 14.69
N GLN A 265 -0.69 -10.71 13.55
CA GLN A 265 0.73 -10.46 13.38
C GLN A 265 1.20 -9.29 14.25
N GLU A 266 0.47 -8.18 14.30
CA GLU A 266 0.75 -7.02 15.17
C GLU A 266 0.68 -7.42 16.66
N ALA A 267 -0.27 -8.29 17.00
CA ALA A 267 -0.38 -8.91 18.33
C ALA A 267 0.71 -9.97 18.62
N LYS A 268 1.61 -10.24 17.67
CA LYS A 268 2.66 -11.28 17.72
C LYS A 268 2.13 -12.71 17.91
N ASP A 269 0.84 -12.93 17.65
CA ASP A 269 0.26 -14.27 17.53
C ASP A 269 0.46 -14.79 16.10
N TYR A 270 1.71 -15.11 15.80
CA TYR A 270 2.14 -15.53 14.47
C TYR A 270 1.49 -16.83 14.00
N LYS A 271 1.07 -17.72 14.93
CA LYS A 271 0.39 -18.97 14.56
C LYS A 271 -1.01 -18.72 14.04
N THR A 272 -1.77 -17.86 14.71
CA THR A 272 -3.11 -17.48 14.25
C THR A 272 -3.02 -16.64 12.99
N ALA A 273 -2.05 -15.72 12.90
CA ALA A 273 -1.78 -14.95 11.69
C ALA A 273 -1.52 -15.86 10.46
N LEU A 274 -0.67 -16.88 10.63
CA LEU A 274 -0.37 -17.87 9.59
C LEU A 274 -1.63 -18.56 9.09
N SER A 275 -2.54 -18.97 9.99
CA SER A 275 -3.78 -19.63 9.61
C SER A 275 -4.67 -18.74 8.74
N TYR A 276 -4.80 -17.45 9.06
CA TYR A 276 -5.61 -16.52 8.29
C TYR A 276 -4.99 -16.18 6.93
N TYR A 277 -3.67 -15.95 6.87
CA TYR A 277 -2.99 -15.74 5.59
C TYR A 277 -3.06 -16.97 4.69
N GLN A 278 -2.97 -18.18 5.24
CA GLN A 278 -3.13 -19.41 4.46
C GLN A 278 -4.54 -19.53 3.88
N LYS A 279 -5.58 -19.19 4.64
CA LYS A 279 -6.97 -19.14 4.14
C LYS A 279 -7.12 -18.12 3.02
N ALA A 280 -6.51 -16.94 3.13
CA ALA A 280 -6.54 -15.93 2.07
C ALA A 280 -5.85 -16.44 0.80
N TYR A 281 -4.65 -17.02 0.94
CA TYR A 281 -3.93 -17.63 -0.16
C TYR A 281 -4.72 -18.75 -0.84
N ASP A 282 -5.49 -19.54 -0.07
CA ASP A 282 -6.31 -20.61 -0.64
C ASP A 282 -7.40 -20.12 -1.58
N ILE A 283 -7.80 -18.85 -1.47
CA ILE A 283 -8.76 -18.18 -2.35
C ILE A 283 -8.06 -17.46 -3.50
N THR A 284 -6.98 -16.73 -3.21
CA THR A 284 -6.35 -15.84 -4.19
C THR A 284 -5.34 -16.54 -5.09
N LYS A 285 -4.60 -17.50 -4.55
CA LYS A 285 -3.38 -18.11 -5.13
C LYS A 285 -2.36 -17.09 -5.62
N LYS A 286 -2.28 -15.94 -4.96
CA LYS A 286 -1.44 -14.79 -5.32
C LYS A 286 -0.04 -14.85 -4.69
N PRO A 287 1.03 -14.43 -5.39
CA PRO A 287 2.38 -14.33 -4.82
C PRO A 287 2.48 -13.40 -3.61
N GLU A 288 1.67 -12.33 -3.57
CA GLU A 288 1.66 -11.35 -2.47
C GLU A 288 1.26 -12.00 -1.13
N ASP A 289 0.36 -12.97 -1.17
CA ASP A 289 -0.03 -13.73 0.01
C ASP A 289 1.08 -14.68 0.47
N LEU A 290 1.81 -15.27 -0.48
CA LEU A 290 2.99 -16.08 -0.16
C LEU A 290 4.06 -15.23 0.53
N LEU A 291 4.34 -14.01 0.06
CA LEU A 291 5.28 -13.10 0.73
C LEU A 291 4.90 -12.89 2.21
N ARG A 292 3.61 -12.64 2.50
CA ARG A 292 3.12 -12.49 3.88
C ARG A 292 3.30 -13.77 4.69
N ILE A 293 2.95 -14.93 4.13
CA ILE A 293 3.14 -16.24 4.78
C ILE A 293 4.62 -16.50 5.09
N GLY A 294 5.52 -16.19 4.15
CA GLY A 294 6.97 -16.33 4.31
C GLY A 294 7.51 -15.49 5.45
N GLU A 295 7.04 -14.25 5.58
CA GLU A 295 7.39 -13.36 6.68
C GLU A 295 6.91 -13.93 8.02
N ILE A 296 5.70 -14.49 8.08
CA ILE A 296 5.22 -15.14 9.31
C ILE A 296 6.07 -16.37 9.68
N TYR A 297 6.48 -17.20 8.71
CA TYR A 297 7.41 -18.30 8.99
C TYR A 297 8.76 -17.78 9.50
N TYR A 298 9.27 -16.66 8.98
CA TYR A 298 10.48 -16.01 9.50
C TYR A 298 10.31 -15.56 10.96
N GLN A 299 9.18 -14.92 11.30
CA GLN A 299 8.88 -14.50 12.68
C GLN A 299 8.72 -15.69 13.65
N LEU A 300 8.20 -16.82 13.17
CA LEU A 300 8.14 -18.09 13.88
C LEU A 300 9.51 -18.79 14.01
N ARG A 301 10.57 -18.23 13.39
CA ARG A 301 11.92 -18.82 13.28
C ARG A 301 11.93 -20.14 12.51
N GLU A 302 10.91 -20.41 11.70
CA GLU A 302 10.83 -21.54 10.79
C GLU A 302 11.53 -21.22 9.46
N TYR A 303 12.82 -20.86 9.56
CA TYR A 303 13.61 -20.29 8.46
C TYR A 303 13.68 -21.19 7.22
N VAL A 304 13.68 -22.52 7.39
CA VAL A 304 13.69 -23.46 6.27
C VAL A 304 12.39 -23.38 5.45
N LYS A 305 11.23 -23.34 6.10
CA LYS A 305 9.93 -23.19 5.41
C LYS A 305 9.81 -21.83 4.74
N ALA A 306 10.26 -20.77 5.41
CA ALA A 306 10.31 -19.43 4.83
C ALA A 306 11.19 -19.42 3.56
N LYS A 307 12.39 -20.01 3.62
CA LYS A 307 13.31 -20.14 2.48
C LYS A 307 12.67 -20.85 1.30
N GLU A 308 12.06 -22.02 1.52
CA GLU A 308 11.39 -22.79 0.47
C GLU A 308 10.32 -21.96 -0.25
N LEU A 309 9.52 -21.23 0.52
CA LEU A 309 8.45 -20.40 0.00
C LEU A 309 8.99 -19.21 -0.81
N TYR A 310 9.99 -18.48 -0.31
CA TYR A 310 10.59 -17.38 -1.07
C TYR A 310 11.31 -17.86 -2.34
N LEU A 311 11.99 -19.02 -2.30
CA LEU A 311 12.55 -19.64 -3.51
C LEU A 311 11.48 -20.01 -4.53
N SER A 312 10.29 -20.43 -4.08
CA SER A 312 9.17 -20.71 -4.98
C SER A 312 8.66 -19.47 -5.70
N ILE A 313 8.63 -18.31 -5.01
CA ILE A 313 8.29 -17.01 -5.62
C ILE A 313 9.36 -16.62 -6.65
N LEU A 314 10.64 -16.69 -6.26
CA LEU A 314 11.78 -16.33 -7.12
C LEU A 314 11.93 -17.23 -8.34
N LYS A 315 11.41 -18.46 -8.29
CA LYS A 315 11.36 -19.33 -9.46
C LYS A 315 10.46 -18.78 -10.57
N ASN A 316 9.37 -18.11 -10.19
CA ASN A 316 8.40 -17.53 -11.13
C ASN A 316 8.73 -16.07 -11.47
N ASP A 317 9.21 -15.31 -10.49
CA ASP A 317 9.65 -13.92 -10.64
C ASP A 317 11.06 -13.75 -10.03
N PRO A 318 12.12 -14.03 -10.80
CA PRO A 318 13.51 -13.91 -10.33
C PRO A 318 13.92 -12.48 -9.93
N SER A 319 13.13 -11.48 -10.35
CA SER A 319 13.33 -10.07 -10.07
C SER A 319 12.45 -9.56 -8.92
N ASN A 320 11.79 -10.44 -8.17
CA ASN A 320 10.94 -10.02 -7.06
C ASN A 320 11.78 -9.42 -5.92
N PHE A 321 11.84 -8.08 -5.84
CA PHE A 321 12.66 -7.36 -4.87
C PHE A 321 12.38 -7.80 -3.43
N THR A 322 11.10 -7.88 -3.05
CA THR A 322 10.68 -8.24 -1.70
C THR A 322 11.13 -9.66 -1.34
N ALA A 323 10.95 -10.63 -2.24
CA ALA A 323 11.43 -12.00 -1.99
C ALA A 323 12.95 -12.10 -1.90
N ILE A 324 13.72 -11.39 -2.73
CA ILE A 324 15.19 -11.33 -2.66
C ILE A 324 15.63 -10.74 -1.31
N ASN A 325 14.96 -9.68 -0.86
CA ASN A 325 15.25 -9.07 0.42
C ASN A 325 14.99 -10.03 1.59
N HIS A 326 13.81 -10.64 1.69
CA HIS A 326 13.51 -11.56 2.78
C HIS A 326 14.39 -12.82 2.76
N ILE A 327 14.67 -13.39 1.57
CA ILE A 327 15.54 -14.57 1.51
C ILE A 327 16.97 -14.25 1.92
N SER A 328 17.47 -13.03 1.67
CA SER A 328 18.80 -12.60 2.15
C SER A 328 18.90 -12.62 3.68
N LEU A 329 17.86 -12.17 4.38
CA LEU A 329 17.77 -12.17 5.85
C LEU A 329 17.64 -13.60 6.39
N ILE A 330 16.95 -14.47 5.67
CA ILE A 330 16.84 -15.90 5.99
C ILE A 330 18.19 -16.59 5.83
N TYR A 331 18.92 -16.32 4.74
CA TYR A 331 20.26 -16.85 4.54
C TYR A 331 21.21 -16.41 5.66
N LEU A 332 21.17 -15.14 6.09
CA LEU A 332 21.90 -14.69 7.27
C LEU A 332 21.52 -15.47 8.55
N SER A 333 20.23 -15.66 8.79
CA SER A 333 19.72 -16.39 9.97
C SER A 333 20.15 -17.86 9.97
N LEU A 334 20.29 -18.46 8.79
CA LEU A 334 20.79 -19.81 8.56
C LEU A 334 22.32 -19.89 8.48
N LYS A 335 23.04 -18.77 8.61
CA LYS A 335 24.50 -18.64 8.45
C LYS A 335 25.01 -19.04 7.06
N GLU A 336 24.14 -18.98 6.06
CA GLU A 336 24.45 -19.16 4.64
C GLU A 336 24.95 -17.82 4.05
N TYR A 337 26.08 -17.33 4.57
CA TYR A 337 26.55 -15.96 4.33
C TYR A 337 26.82 -15.64 2.85
N ASP A 338 27.34 -16.61 2.08
CA ASP A 338 27.66 -16.39 0.66
C ASP A 338 26.40 -16.17 -0.19
N GLN A 339 25.35 -16.93 0.08
CA GLN A 339 24.04 -16.75 -0.54
C GLN A 339 23.44 -15.38 -0.16
N ALA A 340 23.53 -14.98 1.11
CA ALA A 340 23.07 -13.65 1.55
C ALA A 340 23.80 -12.52 0.81
N ILE A 341 25.13 -12.60 0.71
CA ILE A 341 25.96 -11.62 0.00
C ILE A 341 25.57 -11.55 -1.48
N SER A 342 25.32 -12.69 -2.13
CA SER A 342 24.84 -12.73 -3.52
C SER A 342 23.50 -12.01 -3.67
N CYS A 343 22.56 -12.21 -2.75
CA CYS A 343 21.27 -11.51 -2.76
C CYS A 343 21.45 -9.99 -2.59
N TYR A 344 22.32 -9.53 -1.69
CA TYR A 344 22.58 -8.09 -1.53
C TYR A 344 23.20 -7.45 -2.77
N HIS A 345 24.08 -8.17 -3.48
CA HIS A 345 24.60 -7.71 -4.76
C HIS A 345 23.51 -7.64 -5.84
N GLN A 346 22.56 -8.57 -5.84
CA GLN A 346 21.40 -8.50 -6.73
C GLN A 346 20.53 -7.28 -6.40
N LEU A 347 20.24 -7.01 -5.12
CA LEU A 347 19.47 -5.82 -4.71
C LEU A 347 20.17 -4.52 -5.11
N LEU A 348 21.50 -4.45 -5.04
CA LEU A 348 22.29 -3.32 -5.54
C LEU A 348 22.10 -3.10 -7.05
N GLN A 349 22.03 -4.17 -7.84
CA GLN A 349 21.77 -4.08 -9.29
C GLN A 349 20.34 -3.60 -9.57
N MET A 350 19.43 -3.74 -8.61
CA MET A 350 18.05 -3.26 -8.66
C MET A 350 17.88 -1.88 -8.00
N GLU A 351 18.96 -1.11 -7.91
CA GLU A 351 18.97 0.27 -7.40
C GLU A 351 18.56 0.42 -5.92
N ALA A 352 18.72 -0.64 -5.11
CA ALA A 352 18.64 -0.50 -3.65
C ALA A 352 19.71 0.46 -3.12
N ASP A 353 19.42 1.14 -2.01
CA ASP A 353 20.33 2.10 -1.39
C ASP A 353 21.73 1.49 -1.16
N PRO A 354 22.79 2.06 -1.77
CA PRO A 354 24.12 1.48 -1.68
C PRO A 354 24.69 1.42 -0.26
N ALA A 355 24.39 2.40 0.59
CA ALA A 355 24.92 2.41 1.96
C ALA A 355 24.33 1.27 2.80
N ASN A 356 23.02 1.05 2.70
CA ASN A 356 22.32 -0.05 3.36
C ASN A 356 22.81 -1.42 2.87
N MET A 357 22.99 -1.58 1.55
CA MET A 357 23.44 -2.85 0.99
C MET A 357 24.91 -3.13 1.30
N TYR A 358 25.81 -2.14 1.20
CA TYR A 358 27.20 -2.31 1.63
C TYR A 358 27.32 -2.61 3.11
N GLY A 359 26.49 -1.99 3.96
CA GLY A 359 26.42 -2.32 5.39
C GLY A 359 25.99 -3.77 5.63
N SER A 360 24.99 -4.25 4.89
CA SER A 360 24.49 -5.63 4.99
C SER A 360 25.53 -6.65 4.51
N ILE A 361 26.21 -6.38 3.39
CA ILE A 361 27.32 -7.18 2.88
C ILE A 361 28.49 -7.22 3.88
N ALA A 362 28.87 -6.06 4.42
CA ALA A 362 29.93 -5.97 5.41
C ALA A 362 29.58 -6.78 6.68
N SER A 363 28.33 -6.69 7.14
CA SER A 363 27.84 -7.47 8.28
C SER A 363 27.88 -8.97 8.01
N ALA A 364 27.52 -9.40 6.81
CA ALA A 364 27.61 -10.81 6.42
C ALA A 364 29.07 -11.31 6.44
N TYR A 365 30.02 -10.51 5.93
CA TYR A 365 31.44 -10.83 5.99
C TYR A 365 31.99 -10.84 7.43
N MET A 366 31.53 -9.92 8.29
CA MET A 366 31.88 -9.92 9.73
C MET A 366 31.47 -11.22 10.41
N GLU A 367 30.23 -11.65 10.21
CA GLU A 367 29.69 -12.88 10.81
C GLU A 367 30.35 -14.14 10.23
N LYS A 368 30.76 -14.09 8.95
CA LYS A 368 31.58 -15.13 8.31
C LYS A 368 33.01 -15.19 8.86
N GLY A 369 33.49 -14.13 9.53
CA GLY A 369 34.86 -14.00 10.02
C GLY A 369 35.86 -13.47 8.98
N ASP A 370 35.39 -13.05 7.80
CA ASP A 370 36.23 -12.39 6.79
C ASP A 370 36.27 -10.88 7.05
N TYR A 371 37.06 -10.50 8.06
CA TYR A 371 37.16 -9.12 8.50
C TYR A 371 37.78 -8.20 7.45
N ALA A 372 38.66 -8.72 6.58
CA ALA A 372 39.28 -7.96 5.51
C ALA A 372 38.23 -7.48 4.48
N SER A 373 37.35 -8.39 4.05
CA SER A 373 36.23 -8.03 3.16
C SER A 373 35.23 -7.11 3.87
N ALA A 374 34.92 -7.36 5.14
CA ALA A 374 34.04 -6.49 5.92
C ALA A 374 34.56 -5.04 6.00
N ILE A 375 35.85 -4.86 6.27
CA ILE A 375 36.50 -3.53 6.30
C ILE A 375 36.31 -2.81 4.97
N LYS A 376 36.53 -3.49 3.84
CA LYS A 376 36.36 -2.88 2.51
C LYS A 376 34.97 -2.27 2.35
N PHE A 377 33.92 -3.02 2.67
CA PHE A 377 32.55 -2.54 2.52
C PHE A 377 32.16 -1.50 3.58
N TYR A 378 32.55 -1.66 4.84
CA TYR A 378 32.30 -0.62 5.86
C TYR A 378 33.00 0.70 5.55
N LYS A 379 34.18 0.68 4.93
CA LYS A 379 34.82 1.91 4.44
C LYS A 379 33.92 2.62 3.41
N SER A 380 33.40 1.89 2.43
CA SER A 380 32.46 2.46 1.45
C SER A 380 31.21 3.03 2.13
N VAL A 381 30.68 2.39 3.18
CA VAL A 381 29.57 2.94 3.97
C VAL A 381 29.95 4.27 4.64
N THR A 382 31.14 4.37 5.25
CA THR A 382 31.61 5.62 5.87
C THR A 382 31.93 6.73 4.86
N GLU A 383 32.28 6.38 3.62
CA GLU A 383 32.50 7.34 2.53
C GLU A 383 31.16 7.91 2.01
N LEU A 384 30.13 7.07 1.92
CA LEU A 384 28.77 7.48 1.54
C LEU A 384 28.10 8.32 2.62
N ASN A 385 28.22 7.91 3.89
CA ASN A 385 27.57 8.52 5.04
C ASN A 385 28.57 8.91 6.14
N PRO A 386 29.45 9.92 5.91
CA PRO A 386 30.54 10.24 6.83
C PRO A 386 30.10 10.87 8.15
N GLY A 387 28.88 11.42 8.22
CA GLY A 387 28.31 12.04 9.41
C GLY A 387 27.61 11.05 10.36
N GLU A 388 27.39 9.80 9.93
CA GLU A 388 26.70 8.80 10.74
C GLU A 388 27.70 8.08 11.65
N SER A 389 27.56 8.28 12.96
CA SER A 389 28.50 7.79 13.97
C SER A 389 28.60 6.27 13.97
N TRP A 390 27.47 5.56 13.88
CA TRP A 390 27.46 4.10 13.98
C TRP A 390 28.27 3.41 12.87
N ASN A 391 28.37 4.00 11.67
CA ASN A 391 29.15 3.47 10.56
C ASN A 391 30.66 3.40 10.90
N TRP A 392 31.17 4.43 11.58
CA TRP A 392 32.55 4.44 12.06
C TRP A 392 32.78 3.41 13.16
N GLY A 393 31.77 3.14 13.99
CA GLY A 393 31.82 2.07 14.98
C GLY A 393 31.90 0.68 14.37
N TYR A 394 31.11 0.39 13.34
CA TYR A 394 31.18 -0.88 12.61
C TYR A 394 32.54 -1.06 11.94
N LEU A 395 33.06 -0.03 11.28
CA LEU A 395 34.38 -0.05 10.66
C LEU A 395 35.49 -0.28 11.70
N SER A 396 35.43 0.43 12.83
CA SER A 396 36.36 0.29 13.94
C SER A 396 36.39 -1.14 14.49
N ARG A 397 35.21 -1.72 14.73
CA ARG A 397 35.07 -3.10 15.19
C ARG A 397 35.62 -4.09 14.16
N ALA A 398 35.42 -3.85 12.87
CA ALA A 398 35.97 -4.70 11.81
C ALA A 398 37.51 -4.67 11.83
N TYR A 399 38.12 -3.49 11.96
CA TYR A 399 39.57 -3.35 12.10
C TYR A 399 40.12 -4.07 13.34
N ALA A 400 39.48 -3.92 14.50
CA ALA A 400 39.91 -4.59 15.72
C ALA A 400 39.84 -6.12 15.62
N ASN A 401 38.77 -6.68 15.04
CA ASN A 401 38.67 -8.12 14.80
C ASN A 401 39.70 -8.63 13.80
N ASN A 402 40.10 -7.79 12.83
CA ASN A 402 41.21 -8.06 11.91
C ASN A 402 42.60 -7.90 12.57
N GLY A 403 42.67 -7.48 13.85
CA GLY A 403 43.92 -7.20 14.56
C GLY A 403 44.59 -5.87 14.22
N ASP A 404 43.97 -5.03 13.39
CA ASP A 404 44.46 -3.71 13.01
C ASP A 404 44.00 -2.65 14.01
N TYR A 405 44.55 -2.72 15.21
CA TYR A 405 44.16 -1.84 16.31
C TYR A 405 44.46 -0.37 16.04
N GLN A 406 45.45 -0.05 15.20
CA GLN A 406 45.77 1.34 14.86
C GLN A 406 44.66 1.99 14.03
N ASN A 407 44.14 1.29 13.02
CA ASN A 407 43.01 1.80 12.25
C ASN A 407 41.69 1.70 13.02
N ALA A 408 41.54 0.73 13.92
CA ALA A 408 40.41 0.68 14.85
C ALA A 408 40.36 1.94 15.72
N ILE A 409 41.48 2.36 16.31
CA ILE A 409 41.59 3.59 17.11
C ILE A 409 41.19 4.82 16.28
N ASN A 410 41.66 4.92 15.04
CA ASN A 410 41.34 6.05 14.16
C ASN A 410 39.82 6.13 13.90
N ALA A 411 39.19 5.00 13.57
CA ALA A 411 37.75 4.94 13.31
C ALA A 411 36.91 5.16 14.58
N ALA A 412 37.27 4.56 15.73
CA ALA A 412 36.60 4.81 17.01
C ALA A 412 36.77 6.26 17.50
N THR A 413 37.92 6.89 17.23
CA THR A 413 38.11 8.32 17.53
C THR A 413 37.18 9.18 16.69
N LYS A 414 37.00 8.84 15.40
CA LYS A 414 36.04 9.54 14.53
C LYS A 414 34.60 9.34 15.01
N GLN A 415 34.24 8.13 15.44
CA GLN A 415 32.96 7.84 16.08
C GLN A 415 32.75 8.70 17.34
N LEU A 416 33.75 8.77 18.24
CA LEU A 416 33.69 9.58 19.46
C LEU A 416 33.58 11.09 19.18
N GLN A 417 34.17 11.58 18.09
CA GLN A 417 34.00 12.97 17.66
C GLN A 417 32.56 13.29 17.24
N LEU A 418 31.88 12.33 16.58
CA LEU A 418 30.48 12.47 16.14
C LEU A 418 29.49 12.21 17.30
N SER A 419 29.88 11.40 18.28
CA SER A 419 29.09 11.09 19.47
C SER A 419 29.95 11.17 20.74
N PRO A 420 30.18 12.39 21.28
CA PRO A 420 31.01 12.59 22.46
C PRO A 420 30.47 11.90 23.72
N ASN A 421 31.35 11.65 24.68
CA ASN A 421 31.03 11.11 26.01
C ASN A 421 30.35 9.73 25.99
N SER A 422 30.71 8.88 25.02
CA SER A 422 30.25 7.50 24.96
C SER A 422 31.18 6.58 25.73
N SER A 423 30.74 6.14 26.91
CA SER A 423 31.53 5.29 27.79
C SER A 423 31.93 3.96 27.16
N TRP A 424 31.10 3.42 26.27
CA TRP A 424 31.40 2.21 25.51
C TRP A 424 32.53 2.43 24.50
N ILE A 425 32.51 3.53 23.74
CA ILE A 425 33.57 3.84 22.76
C ILE A 425 34.89 4.13 23.48
N GLU A 426 34.85 4.85 24.59
CA GLU A 426 36.04 5.14 25.39
C GLU A 426 36.64 3.86 25.99
N SER A 427 35.81 2.94 26.49
CA SER A 427 36.29 1.61 26.91
C SER A 427 36.97 0.87 25.76
N PHE A 428 36.32 0.85 24.58
CA PHE A 428 36.84 0.18 23.40
C PHE A 428 38.18 0.78 22.91
N LEU A 429 38.32 2.10 22.96
CA LEU A 429 39.60 2.77 22.67
C LEU A 429 40.67 2.35 23.69
N GLY A 430 40.32 2.30 24.97
CA GLY A 430 41.20 1.81 26.04
C GLY A 430 41.76 0.42 25.71
N ASP A 431 40.87 -0.51 25.37
CA ASP A 431 41.24 -1.87 24.97
C ASP A 431 42.17 -1.88 23.75
N CYS A 432 41.86 -1.11 22.71
CA CYS A 432 42.69 -1.05 21.49
C CYS A 432 44.09 -0.48 21.76
N TYR A 433 44.23 0.57 22.57
CA TYR A 433 45.54 1.13 22.94
C TYR A 433 46.38 0.14 23.74
N LEU A 434 45.76 -0.64 24.62
CA LEU A 434 46.45 -1.69 25.37
C LEU A 434 46.97 -2.81 24.46
N GLN A 435 46.23 -3.17 23.41
CA GLN A 435 46.71 -4.13 22.40
C GLN A 435 47.95 -3.64 21.63
N LEU A 436 48.09 -2.32 21.47
CA LEU A 436 49.30 -1.69 20.90
C LEU A 436 50.40 -1.43 21.94
N ASN A 437 50.26 -1.91 23.18
CA ASN A 437 51.14 -1.63 24.32
C ASN A 437 51.27 -0.15 24.71
N ASP A 438 50.34 0.72 24.27
CA ASP A 438 50.27 2.11 24.71
C ASP A 438 49.48 2.20 26.02
N LYS A 439 50.17 1.89 27.12
CA LYS A 439 49.58 1.87 28.46
C LYS A 439 49.06 3.25 28.90
N ALA A 440 49.68 4.33 28.44
CA ALA A 440 49.30 5.68 28.83
C ALA A 440 47.95 6.06 28.25
N ASN A 441 47.76 5.87 26.94
CA ASN A 441 46.46 6.11 26.31
C ASN A 441 45.41 5.06 26.71
N GLY A 442 45.80 3.80 26.89
CA GLY A 442 44.92 2.75 27.41
C GLY A 442 44.31 3.14 28.76
N GLN A 443 45.15 3.56 29.71
CA GLN A 443 44.70 4.05 31.01
C GLN A 443 43.82 5.30 30.89
N LYS A 444 44.20 6.26 30.05
CA LYS A 444 43.44 7.50 29.84
C LYS A 444 42.00 7.19 29.41
N TYR A 445 41.83 6.37 28.39
CA TYR A 445 40.50 6.08 27.82
C TYR A 445 39.67 5.14 28.70
N HIS A 446 40.28 4.18 29.42
CA HIS A 446 39.55 3.44 30.46
C HIS A 446 39.09 4.37 31.60
N LEU A 447 39.91 5.31 32.06
CA LEU A 447 39.49 6.25 33.09
C LEU A 447 38.32 7.14 32.65
N LEU A 448 38.33 7.61 31.39
CA LEU A 448 37.20 8.35 30.81
C LEU A 448 35.94 7.48 30.76
N GLY A 449 36.06 6.27 30.19
CA GLY A 449 34.95 5.34 30.11
C GLY A 449 34.37 5.00 31.48
N ALA A 450 35.21 4.81 32.50
CA ALA A 450 34.77 4.53 33.87
C ALA A 450 33.96 5.68 34.48
N LYS A 451 34.43 6.92 34.29
CA LYS A 451 33.74 8.15 34.72
C LYS A 451 32.40 8.35 33.99
N HIS A 452 32.33 7.96 32.72
CA HIS A 452 31.11 8.02 31.93
C HIS A 452 30.21 6.77 32.07
N GLY A 453 30.54 5.84 32.98
CA GLY A 453 29.66 4.74 33.39
C GLY A 453 29.91 3.38 32.74
N SER A 454 31.04 3.17 32.05
CA SER A 454 31.41 1.85 31.51
C SER A 454 31.83 0.90 32.64
N THR A 455 31.06 -0.15 32.86
CA THR A 455 31.34 -1.17 33.90
C THR A 455 32.62 -1.96 33.63
N SER A 456 32.95 -2.23 32.35
CA SER A 456 34.21 -2.88 31.98
C SER A 456 35.41 -2.01 32.33
N SER A 457 35.34 -0.71 32.02
CA SER A 457 36.40 0.24 32.37
C SER A 457 36.51 0.46 33.88
N GLN A 458 35.39 0.50 34.61
CA GLN A 458 35.39 0.61 36.07
C GLN A 458 36.13 -0.57 36.71
N LYS A 459 35.80 -1.79 36.27
CA LYS A 459 36.50 -3.00 36.69
C LYS A 459 37.98 -2.93 36.36
N TRP A 460 38.33 -2.53 35.14
CA TRP A 460 39.73 -2.38 34.74
C TRP A 460 40.49 -1.39 35.63
N CYS A 461 39.89 -0.25 35.96
CA CYS A 461 40.50 0.73 36.86
C CYS A 461 40.67 0.18 38.29
N ASP A 462 39.66 -0.51 38.83
CA ASP A 462 39.73 -1.13 40.15
C ASP A 462 40.84 -2.20 40.21
N ASP A 463 40.91 -3.08 39.20
CA ASP A 463 41.92 -4.13 39.09
C ASP A 463 43.36 -3.58 38.99
N ASN A 464 43.51 -2.33 38.51
CA ASN A 464 44.80 -1.64 38.37
C ASN A 464 45.05 -0.59 39.48
N ASN A 465 44.24 -0.54 40.54
CA ASN A 465 44.32 0.43 41.64
C ASN A 465 44.26 1.92 41.18
N ILE A 466 43.49 2.22 40.14
CA ILE A 466 43.30 3.57 39.60
C ILE A 466 41.99 4.14 40.12
N LYS A 467 42.06 5.29 40.82
CA LYS A 467 40.85 5.99 41.30
C LYS A 467 40.10 6.65 40.15
N TRP A 468 38.85 6.26 39.94
CA TRP A 468 37.97 6.79 38.89
C TRP A 468 36.68 7.43 39.42
N LYS A 469 36.34 7.19 40.69
CA LYS A 469 35.19 7.76 41.40
C LYS A 469 35.44 9.18 41.89
#